data_AF-A0A1H8YJE5-F1
#
_entry.id   AF-A0A1H8YJE5-F1
#
_cell.length_a   1.000
_cell.length_b   1.000
_cell.length_c   1.000
_cell.angle_alpha   90.00
_cell.angle_beta   90.00
_cell.angle_gamma   90.00
#
_symmetry.space_group_name_H-M   'P 1'
#
loop_
_entity.id
_entity.type
_entity.pdbx_description
1 polymer ?
#
loop_
_entity_poly.entity_id
_entity_poly.type
_entity_poly.pdbx_seq_one_letter_code
_entity_poly.pdbx_strand_id
1 'polypeptide(L)'
;MYAQARRAIFAGRLDPAALFQHDAKGLAALLAPDQRDQLMPVLTAKPTKGKSAFSGYPTEIADGYHLLDAGPRTFGTLTAHPGKPGEPGELAVDAKYVIAYAFDDVHVAGLTNPAEIVSFLRVDETYVVRSGPAFADAGHGLWIENGQSAYSSVGCAAADEGFLAPGYANPPAVSLAGEHQDAPGYYDPKYPVPTLDGCPSN
;
A
#
# COMPACT_ATOMS: atom_id res chain seq x y z
N MET A 1 -8.14 10.32 18.06
CA MET A 1 -9.12 9.67 17.14
C MET A 1 -8.43 8.87 16.05
N TYR A 2 -7.43 9.38 15.34
CA TYR A 2 -6.73 8.69 14.22
C TYR A 2 -5.77 7.54 14.56
N ALA A 3 -5.55 7.22 15.83
CA ALA A 3 -4.43 6.39 16.25
C ALA A 3 -4.51 4.95 15.70
N GLN A 4 -5.71 4.37 15.60
CA GLN A 4 -5.88 3.01 15.08
C GLN A 4 -5.62 2.95 13.57
N ALA A 5 -6.20 3.86 12.79
CA ALA A 5 -5.93 3.96 11.35
C ALA A 5 -4.42 4.15 11.08
N ARG A 6 -3.76 5.06 11.80
CA ARG A 6 -2.31 5.27 11.66
C ARG A 6 -1.49 4.02 12.01
N ARG A 7 -1.89 3.26 13.03
CA ARG A 7 -1.23 1.99 13.40
C ARG A 7 -1.41 0.92 12.33
N ALA A 8 -2.59 0.83 11.73
CA ALA A 8 -2.83 -0.11 10.64
C ALA A 8 -2.03 0.26 9.38
N ILE A 9 -2.00 1.54 8.99
CA ILE A 9 -1.14 2.03 7.90
C ILE A 9 0.33 1.65 8.17
N PHE A 10 0.81 1.88 9.39
CA PHE A 10 2.18 1.49 9.75
C PHE A 10 2.38 -0.02 9.62
N ALA A 11 1.53 -0.82 10.26
CA ALA A 11 1.63 -2.27 10.30
C ALA A 11 1.55 -2.92 8.91
N GLY A 12 0.74 -2.35 8.00
CA GLY A 12 0.63 -2.85 6.63
C GLY A 12 1.70 -2.33 5.69
N ARG A 13 2.15 -1.08 5.84
CA ARG A 13 2.90 -0.40 4.77
C ARG A 13 4.33 -0.04 5.11
N LEU A 14 4.69 -0.03 6.40
CA LEU A 14 5.95 0.55 6.90
C LEU A 14 6.69 -0.36 7.88
N ASP A 15 5.99 -1.31 8.50
CA ASP A 15 6.60 -2.23 9.47
C ASP A 15 7.61 -3.15 8.78
N PRO A 16 8.87 -3.22 9.26
CA PRO A 16 9.86 -4.13 8.70
C PRO A 16 9.43 -5.60 8.65
N ALA A 17 8.56 -6.04 9.57
CA ALA A 17 8.02 -7.40 9.54
C ALA A 17 7.13 -7.63 8.29
N ALA A 18 6.28 -6.67 7.94
CA ALA A 18 5.49 -6.75 6.71
C ALA A 18 6.39 -6.59 5.48
N LEU A 19 7.23 -5.54 5.45
CA LEU A 19 8.04 -5.19 4.29
C LEU A 19 9.04 -6.29 3.91
N PHE A 20 9.76 -6.87 4.87
CA PHE A 20 10.91 -7.72 4.58
C PHE A 20 10.75 -9.17 5.05
N GLN A 21 9.80 -9.46 5.94
CA GLN A 21 9.56 -10.81 6.44
C GLN A 21 8.22 -11.38 5.94
N HIS A 22 7.48 -10.59 5.14
CA HIS A 22 6.16 -10.92 4.61
C HIS A 22 5.21 -11.39 5.73
N ASP A 23 5.32 -10.75 6.91
CA ASP A 23 4.54 -11.09 8.11
C ASP A 23 3.46 -10.04 8.38
N ALA A 24 2.23 -10.35 7.94
CA ALA A 24 1.06 -9.50 8.13
C ALA A 24 0.37 -9.63 9.51
N LYS A 25 0.93 -10.40 10.47
CA LYS A 25 0.30 -10.60 11.80
C LYS A 25 0.08 -9.31 12.56
N GLY A 26 1.00 -8.33 12.41
CA GLY A 26 0.88 -7.02 13.05
C GLY A 26 -0.37 -6.27 12.61
N LEU A 27 -0.67 -6.29 11.30
CA LEU A 27 -1.89 -5.71 10.74
C LEU A 27 -3.11 -6.50 11.19
N ALA A 28 -3.07 -7.84 11.08
CA ALA A 28 -4.18 -8.72 11.44
C ALA A 28 -4.61 -8.55 12.91
N ALA A 29 -3.66 -8.31 13.83
CA ALA A 29 -3.93 -8.11 15.25
C ALA A 29 -4.63 -6.77 15.58
N LEU A 30 -4.64 -5.81 14.65
CA LEU A 30 -5.31 -4.52 14.83
C LEU A 30 -6.78 -4.55 14.37
N LEU A 31 -7.14 -5.52 13.53
CA LEU A 31 -8.47 -5.63 12.94
C LEU A 31 -9.49 -6.15 13.95
N ALA A 32 -10.75 -5.77 13.76
CA ALA A 32 -11.88 -6.42 14.41
C ALA A 32 -11.85 -7.94 14.12
N PRO A 33 -12.25 -8.81 15.07
CA PRO A 33 -12.24 -10.26 14.87
C PRO A 33 -12.87 -10.72 13.55
N ASP A 34 -14.05 -10.22 13.21
CA ASP A 34 -14.73 -10.57 11.96
C ASP A 34 -13.93 -10.11 10.73
N GLN A 35 -13.42 -8.87 10.72
CA GLN A 35 -12.60 -8.35 9.63
C GLN A 35 -11.29 -9.12 9.48
N ARG A 36 -10.67 -9.50 10.61
CA ARG A 36 -9.46 -10.30 10.63
C ARG A 36 -9.71 -11.64 9.98
N ASP A 37 -10.79 -12.32 10.35
CA ASP A 37 -11.14 -13.64 9.83
C ASP A 37 -11.48 -13.56 8.34
N GLN A 38 -12.14 -12.48 7.89
CA GLN A 38 -12.38 -12.19 6.48
C GLN A 38 -11.08 -11.96 5.69
N LEU A 39 -10.13 -11.22 6.24
CA LEU A 39 -8.89 -10.88 5.53
C LEU A 39 -7.78 -11.93 5.68
N MET A 40 -7.87 -12.83 6.66
CA MET A 40 -6.82 -13.83 6.93
C MET A 40 -6.44 -14.66 5.70
N PRO A 41 -7.37 -15.14 4.85
CA PRO A 41 -7.01 -15.86 3.63
C PRO A 41 -6.17 -15.03 2.66
N VAL A 42 -6.41 -13.71 2.58
CA VAL A 42 -5.64 -12.79 1.74
C VAL A 42 -4.29 -12.48 2.36
N LEU A 43 -4.27 -12.21 3.67
CA LEU A 43 -3.04 -11.88 4.42
C LEU A 43 -2.07 -13.04 4.57
N THR A 44 -2.52 -14.28 4.35
CA THR A 44 -1.70 -15.49 4.44
C THR A 44 -1.56 -16.21 3.10
N ALA A 45 -2.21 -15.70 2.04
CA ALA A 45 -2.06 -16.23 0.71
C ALA A 45 -0.61 -16.08 0.27
N LYS A 46 -0.01 -17.17 -0.20
CA LYS A 46 1.24 -17.05 -0.92
C LYS A 46 0.98 -16.34 -2.24
N PRO A 47 1.84 -15.40 -2.64
CA PRO A 47 1.68 -14.79 -3.93
C PRO A 47 1.71 -15.84 -5.04
N THR A 48 0.78 -15.71 -5.96
CA THR A 48 0.61 -16.67 -7.05
C THR A 48 0.69 -15.90 -8.36
N LYS A 49 1.65 -16.27 -9.20
CA LYS A 49 1.87 -15.64 -10.51
C LYS A 49 0.57 -15.50 -11.29
N GLY A 50 0.25 -14.28 -11.72
CA GLY A 50 -0.94 -13.99 -12.53
C GLY A 50 -2.27 -13.88 -11.77
N LYS A 51 -2.26 -13.91 -10.43
CA LYS A 51 -3.42 -13.56 -9.60
C LYS A 51 -3.16 -12.25 -8.87
N SER A 52 -3.51 -11.15 -9.54
CA SER A 52 -3.54 -9.76 -9.05
C SER A 52 -2.20 -9.21 -8.57
N ALA A 53 -1.78 -8.10 -9.17
CA ALA A 53 -0.69 -7.27 -8.68
C ALA A 53 -1.04 -6.79 -7.27
N PHE A 54 -0.17 -7.10 -6.31
CA PHE A 54 -0.24 -6.77 -4.88
C PHE A 54 -1.47 -7.32 -4.12
N SER A 55 -1.26 -7.84 -2.91
CA SER A 55 -2.35 -8.30 -2.02
C SER A 55 -3.27 -7.17 -1.53
N GLY A 56 -2.99 -5.92 -1.91
CA GLY A 56 -3.78 -4.73 -1.60
C GLY A 56 -3.68 -4.26 -0.14
N TYR A 57 -3.22 -5.09 0.80
CA TYR A 57 -3.24 -4.80 2.24
C TYR A 57 -1.84 -4.55 2.84
N PRO A 58 -0.95 -5.54 2.99
CA PRO A 58 0.45 -5.26 3.28
C PRO A 58 1.22 -4.88 2.01
N THR A 59 2.21 -4.01 2.15
CA THR A 59 3.29 -3.89 1.16
C THR A 59 4.38 -4.88 1.55
N GLU A 60 4.78 -5.72 0.61
CA GLU A 60 5.85 -6.72 0.78
C GLU A 60 6.92 -6.46 -0.28
N ILE A 61 8.19 -6.37 0.12
CA ILE A 61 9.31 -6.13 -0.79
C ILE A 61 9.85 -7.48 -1.27
N ALA A 62 10.14 -7.58 -2.57
CA ALA A 62 10.71 -8.79 -3.15
C ALA A 62 12.08 -9.12 -2.53
N ASP A 63 12.37 -10.41 -2.35
CA ASP A 63 13.65 -10.87 -1.82
C ASP A 63 14.83 -10.33 -2.65
N GLY A 64 15.90 -9.93 -1.95
CA GLY A 64 17.12 -9.40 -2.57
C GLY A 64 17.11 -7.90 -2.85
N TYR A 65 16.01 -7.21 -2.59
CA TYR A 65 15.93 -5.74 -2.64
C TYR A 65 15.92 -5.14 -1.24
N HIS A 66 16.63 -4.02 -1.06
CA HIS A 66 16.69 -3.31 0.20
C HIS A 66 16.33 -1.84 0.02
N LEU A 67 15.79 -1.25 1.09
CA LEU A 67 15.56 0.18 1.14
C LEU A 67 16.83 0.88 1.66
N LEU A 68 17.04 2.12 1.24
CA LEU A 68 18.02 3.01 1.88
C LEU A 68 17.71 3.15 3.39
N ASP A 69 18.74 3.38 4.20
CA ASP A 69 18.66 3.49 5.68
C ASP A 69 17.60 4.49 6.18
N ALA A 70 17.25 5.49 5.37
CA ALA A 70 16.22 6.47 5.70
C ALA A 70 14.79 5.87 5.79
N GLY A 71 14.59 4.66 5.26
CA GLY A 71 13.30 3.98 5.19
C GLY A 71 12.27 4.69 4.30
N PRO A 72 11.02 4.18 4.25
CA PRO A 72 9.97 4.79 3.46
C PRO A 72 9.57 6.17 3.99
N ARG A 73 9.19 7.08 3.08
CA ARG A 73 8.68 8.42 3.42
C ARG A 73 7.19 8.51 3.09
N THR A 74 6.42 9.07 4.02
CA THR A 74 4.96 9.21 3.86
C THR A 74 4.52 10.65 3.87
N PHE A 75 3.57 11.01 3.01
CA PHE A 75 2.90 12.30 2.99
C PHE A 75 1.40 12.13 2.74
N GLY A 76 0.55 12.86 3.45
CA GLY A 76 -0.90 12.70 3.30
C GLY A 76 -1.73 13.31 4.43
N THR A 77 -3.01 12.96 4.44
CA THR A 77 -4.01 13.46 5.37
C THR A 77 -4.87 12.33 5.94
N LEU A 78 -5.25 12.47 7.21
CA LEU A 78 -6.27 11.66 7.87
C LEU A 78 -7.41 12.57 8.33
N THR A 79 -8.64 12.26 7.92
CA THR A 79 -9.83 13.06 8.25
C THR A 79 -10.86 12.19 8.95
N ALA A 80 -11.28 12.58 10.16
CA ALA A 80 -12.21 11.79 10.95
C ALA A 80 -13.60 12.39 10.89
N HIS A 81 -14.58 11.53 10.78
CA HIS A 81 -15.98 11.89 10.81
C HIS A 81 -16.80 10.75 11.44
N PRO A 82 -18.03 11.02 11.89
CA PRO A 82 -18.96 9.95 12.22
C PRO A 82 -19.08 8.97 11.05
N GLY A 83 -19.31 7.70 11.35
CA GLY A 83 -19.57 6.70 10.31
C GLY A 83 -20.89 6.93 9.57
N LYS A 84 -21.41 5.89 8.92
CA LYS A 84 -22.56 6.04 8.02
C LYS A 84 -23.81 6.52 8.78
N PRO A 85 -24.67 7.35 8.17
CA PRO A 85 -25.95 7.72 8.77
C PRO A 85 -26.75 6.47 9.16
N GLY A 86 -27.16 6.38 10.43
CA GLY A 86 -27.89 5.23 10.96
C GLY A 86 -27.03 4.16 11.65
N GLU A 87 -25.70 4.31 11.66
CA GLU A 87 -24.78 3.39 12.36
C GLU A 87 -24.12 4.08 13.57
N PRO A 88 -24.84 4.22 14.70
CA PRO A 88 -24.27 4.83 15.89
C PRO A 88 -23.11 3.97 16.44
N GLY A 89 -22.00 4.62 16.78
CA GLY A 89 -20.82 3.95 17.35
C GLY A 89 -19.70 3.67 16.35
N GLU A 90 -19.86 4.10 15.10
CA GLU A 90 -18.79 4.14 14.10
C GLU A 90 -18.02 5.47 14.13
N LEU A 91 -16.69 5.38 14.10
CA LEU A 91 -15.78 6.46 13.76
C LEU A 91 -15.08 6.11 12.45
N ALA A 92 -15.36 6.86 11.39
CA ALA A 92 -14.70 6.70 10.12
C ALA A 92 -13.47 7.64 10.01
N VAL A 93 -12.43 7.16 9.35
CA VAL A 93 -11.19 7.88 9.07
C VAL A 93 -10.83 7.69 7.61
N ASP A 94 -11.00 8.75 6.83
CA ASP A 94 -10.53 8.80 5.45
C ASP A 94 -9.04 9.09 5.43
N ALA A 95 -8.29 8.18 4.80
CA ALA A 95 -6.84 8.24 4.66
C ALA A 95 -6.45 8.44 3.19
N LYS A 96 -5.85 9.59 2.90
CA LYS A 96 -5.29 9.90 1.57
C LYS A 96 -3.82 10.16 1.70
N TYR A 97 -2.99 9.27 1.17
CA TYR A 97 -1.55 9.37 1.36
C TYR A 97 -0.75 8.77 0.20
N VAL A 98 0.52 9.17 0.14
CA VAL A 98 1.54 8.61 -0.70
C VAL A 98 2.68 8.09 0.16
N ILE A 99 3.24 6.94 -0.23
CA ILE A 99 4.48 6.40 0.35
C ILE A 99 5.52 6.32 -0.76
N ALA A 100 6.71 6.83 -0.50
CA ALA A 100 7.89 6.66 -1.34
C ALA A 100 8.82 5.63 -0.71
N TYR A 101 9.12 4.57 -1.45
CA TYR A 101 10.05 3.49 -1.11
C TYR A 101 11.33 3.70 -1.91
N ALA A 102 12.36 4.23 -1.27
CA ALA A 102 13.65 4.46 -1.92
C ALA A 102 14.56 3.25 -1.69
N PHE A 103 14.89 2.55 -2.78
CA PHE A 103 15.73 1.37 -2.80
C PHE A 103 17.21 1.73 -2.88
N ASP A 104 18.05 0.89 -2.31
CA ASP A 104 19.48 0.93 -2.60
C ASP A 104 19.78 0.30 -3.97
N ASP A 105 20.91 0.70 -4.55
CA ASP A 105 21.47 0.04 -5.73
C ASP A 105 22.99 0.09 -5.61
N VAL A 106 23.63 -1.08 -5.65
CA VAL A 106 25.09 -1.20 -5.64
C VAL A 106 25.73 -0.77 -6.98
N HIS A 107 24.92 -0.54 -8.02
CA HIS A 107 25.35 -0.12 -9.36
C HIS A 107 24.79 1.25 -9.76
N VAL A 108 24.80 2.23 -8.85
CA VAL A 108 24.30 3.61 -9.06
C VAL A 108 24.75 4.25 -10.39
N ALA A 109 25.93 3.90 -10.90
CA ALA A 109 26.46 4.42 -12.17
C ALA A 109 25.63 4.03 -13.41
N GLY A 110 24.77 3.01 -13.31
CA GLY A 110 23.86 2.59 -14.37
C GLY A 110 22.50 3.28 -14.35
N LEU A 111 22.18 4.05 -13.32
CA LEU A 111 20.88 4.71 -13.17
C LEU A 111 20.79 5.93 -14.08
N THR A 112 19.69 6.04 -14.84
CA THR A 112 19.50 7.16 -15.78
C THR A 112 18.55 8.23 -15.26
N ASN A 113 17.73 7.89 -14.25
CA ASN A 113 16.83 8.83 -13.59
C ASN A 113 16.56 8.46 -12.11
N PRO A 114 16.21 9.43 -11.24
CA PRO A 114 15.91 9.13 -9.84
C PRO A 114 14.65 8.29 -9.60
N ALA A 115 13.71 8.23 -10.56
CA ALA A 115 12.50 7.42 -10.43
C ALA A 115 12.80 5.92 -10.53
N GLU A 116 13.95 5.52 -11.08
CA GLU A 116 14.38 4.12 -11.15
C GLU A 116 14.60 3.49 -9.77
N ILE A 117 14.98 4.27 -8.76
CA ILE A 117 15.23 3.78 -7.39
C ILE A 117 14.09 4.06 -6.41
N VAL A 118 13.08 4.87 -6.79
CA VAL A 118 11.98 5.23 -5.89
C VAL A 118 10.66 4.73 -6.47
N SER A 119 10.08 3.74 -5.81
CA SER A 119 8.71 3.31 -6.07
C SER A 119 7.73 4.07 -5.20
N PHE A 120 6.56 4.38 -5.74
CA PHE A 120 5.52 5.09 -5.01
C PHE A 120 4.26 4.24 -4.86
N LEU A 121 3.60 4.39 -3.72
CA LEU A 121 2.27 3.85 -3.45
C LEU A 121 1.33 5.02 -3.13
N ARG A 122 0.30 5.21 -3.96
CA ARG A 122 -0.84 6.11 -3.71
C ARG A 122 -1.96 5.32 -3.06
N VAL A 123 -2.57 5.85 -2.00
CA VAL A 123 -3.72 5.24 -1.32
C VAL A 123 -4.79 6.28 -1.03
N ASP A 124 -6.03 5.93 -1.30
CA ASP A 124 -7.26 6.58 -0.82
C ASP A 124 -8.14 5.49 -0.20
N GLU A 125 -8.20 5.43 1.13
CA GLU A 125 -8.80 4.32 1.88
C GLU A 125 -9.54 4.81 3.12
N THR A 126 -10.68 4.21 3.44
CA THR A 126 -11.47 4.51 4.63
C THR A 126 -11.31 3.39 5.66
N TYR A 127 -10.89 3.79 6.85
CA TYR A 127 -10.87 2.95 8.05
C TYR A 127 -12.08 3.25 8.92
N VAL A 128 -12.74 2.23 9.47
CA VAL A 128 -13.87 2.41 10.38
C VAL A 128 -13.57 1.73 11.70
N VAL A 129 -13.72 2.46 12.81
CA VAL A 129 -13.65 1.91 14.16
C VAL A 129 -15.07 1.73 14.66
N ARG A 130 -15.47 0.48 14.86
CA ARG A 130 -16.79 0.11 15.38
C ARG A 130 -16.74 -0.12 16.88
N SER A 131 -17.71 0.45 17.58
CA SER A 131 -17.86 0.33 19.03
C SER A 131 -19.30 0.50 19.47
N GLY A 132 -19.63 0.03 20.67
CA GLY A 132 -20.95 0.25 21.27
C GLY A 132 -21.95 -0.89 21.00
N PRO A 133 -23.15 -0.78 21.58
CA PRO A 133 -24.09 -1.90 21.69
C PRO A 133 -24.80 -2.25 20.37
N ALA A 134 -24.68 -1.43 19.33
CA ALA A 134 -25.26 -1.69 18.02
C ALA A 134 -24.52 -2.79 17.25
N PHE A 135 -23.27 -3.11 17.65
CA PHE A 135 -22.43 -4.10 17.01
C PHE A 135 -22.25 -5.32 17.92
N ALA A 136 -22.24 -6.52 17.34
CA ALA A 136 -21.82 -7.73 18.04
C ALA A 136 -20.35 -7.62 18.47
N ASP A 137 -19.97 -8.33 19.55
CA ASP A 137 -18.61 -8.28 20.12
C ASP A 137 -17.51 -8.56 19.08
N ALA A 138 -17.74 -9.53 18.18
CA ALA A 138 -16.79 -9.88 17.12
C ALA A 138 -16.64 -8.79 16.04
N GLY A 139 -17.61 -7.86 15.98
CA GLY A 139 -17.58 -6.72 15.08
C GLY A 139 -16.93 -5.47 15.66
N HIS A 140 -16.55 -5.47 16.95
CA HIS A 140 -15.87 -4.34 17.58
C HIS A 140 -14.41 -4.26 17.13
N GLY A 141 -13.94 -3.03 16.87
CA GLY A 141 -12.56 -2.78 16.46
C GLY A 141 -12.44 -2.14 15.09
N LEU A 142 -11.27 -2.32 14.47
CA LEU A 142 -10.90 -1.66 13.21
C LEU A 142 -11.35 -2.48 12.00
N TRP A 143 -11.96 -1.78 11.04
CA TRP A 143 -12.38 -2.26 9.75
C TRP A 143 -11.69 -1.47 8.64
N ILE A 144 -11.41 -2.15 7.53
CA ILE A 144 -10.94 -1.55 6.29
C ILE A 144 -12.09 -1.71 5.30
N GLU A 145 -12.75 -0.62 4.92
CA GLU A 145 -14.00 -0.71 4.15
C GLU A 145 -13.81 -0.51 2.64
N ASN A 146 -13.38 0.68 2.24
CA ASN A 146 -13.24 1.05 0.83
C ASN A 146 -11.83 1.55 0.62
N GLY A 147 -11.21 1.19 -0.50
CA GLY A 147 -9.89 1.67 -0.82
C GLY A 147 -9.58 1.57 -2.30
N GLN A 148 -8.79 2.50 -2.78
CA GLN A 148 -8.09 2.41 -4.05
C GLN A 148 -6.61 2.69 -3.81
N SER A 149 -5.77 1.96 -4.52
CA SER A 149 -4.33 2.19 -4.48
C SER A 149 -3.74 2.02 -5.87
N ALA A 150 -2.64 2.72 -6.12
CA ALA A 150 -1.86 2.55 -7.33
C ALA A 150 -0.37 2.60 -6.99
N TYR A 151 0.38 1.68 -7.59
CA TYR A 151 1.83 1.69 -7.54
C TYR A 151 2.42 2.28 -8.82
N SER A 152 3.53 3.01 -8.69
CA SER A 152 4.29 3.51 -9.83
C SER A 152 5.79 3.34 -9.63
N SER A 153 6.51 3.32 -10.75
CA SER A 153 7.96 3.11 -10.79
C SER A 153 8.37 1.82 -10.08
N VAL A 154 7.66 0.72 -10.38
CA VAL A 154 7.86 -0.60 -9.78
C VAL A 154 8.45 -1.60 -10.78
N GLY A 155 9.14 -2.61 -10.27
CA GLY A 155 9.57 -3.78 -11.04
C GLY A 155 8.39 -4.70 -11.33
N CYS A 156 8.01 -4.83 -12.61
CA CYS A 156 6.77 -5.48 -13.01
C CYS A 156 6.77 -6.99 -12.83
N ALA A 157 7.92 -7.65 -12.98
CA ALA A 157 8.03 -9.07 -12.70
C ALA A 157 7.72 -9.40 -11.23
N ALA A 158 8.19 -8.55 -10.29
CA ALA A 158 7.89 -8.70 -8.88
C ALA A 158 6.43 -8.33 -8.58
N ALA A 159 5.90 -7.28 -9.23
CA ALA A 159 4.51 -6.87 -9.06
C ALA A 159 3.52 -7.98 -9.48
N ASP A 160 3.81 -8.71 -10.57
CA ASP A 160 3.03 -9.89 -11.01
C ASP A 160 3.04 -11.05 -10.00
N GLU A 161 4.03 -11.04 -9.12
CA GLU A 161 4.20 -11.94 -7.98
C GLU A 161 3.78 -11.27 -6.67
N GLY A 162 3.06 -10.15 -6.69
CA GLY A 162 2.51 -9.52 -5.49
C GLY A 162 3.52 -8.73 -4.64
N PHE A 163 4.76 -8.58 -5.11
CA PHE A 163 5.84 -7.93 -4.38
C PHE A 163 6.25 -6.58 -4.98
N LEU A 164 6.76 -5.70 -4.12
CA LEU A 164 7.35 -4.44 -4.50
C LEU A 164 8.84 -4.63 -4.82
N ALA A 165 9.23 -4.17 -6.00
CA ALA A 165 10.63 -4.01 -6.40
C ALA A 165 10.80 -2.63 -7.06
N PRO A 166 12.01 -2.07 -7.07
CA PRO A 166 12.30 -0.80 -7.74
C PRO A 166 12.15 -0.89 -9.25
N GLY A 167 11.91 0.26 -9.90
CA GLY A 167 11.78 0.35 -11.35
C GLY A 167 13.00 -0.14 -12.12
N TYR A 168 14.22 -0.01 -11.57
CA TYR A 168 15.45 -0.52 -12.19
C TYR A 168 15.47 -2.05 -12.34
N ALA A 169 14.58 -2.79 -11.65
CA ALA A 169 14.45 -4.23 -11.81
C ALA A 169 13.84 -4.62 -13.17
N ASN A 170 13.20 -3.68 -13.86
CA ASN A 170 12.69 -3.92 -15.20
C ASN A 170 13.85 -4.02 -16.22
N PRO A 171 13.68 -4.81 -17.30
CA PRO A 171 14.61 -4.76 -18.42
C PRO A 171 14.78 -3.32 -18.91
N PRO A 172 15.97 -2.92 -19.40
CA PRO A 172 16.17 -1.60 -19.96
C PRO A 172 15.10 -1.33 -21.02
N ALA A 173 14.25 -0.33 -20.79
CA ALA A 173 13.23 0.04 -21.75
C ALA A 173 13.94 0.47 -23.04
N VAL A 174 13.60 -0.14 -24.18
CA VAL A 174 13.95 0.42 -25.49
C VAL A 174 13.16 1.71 -25.57
N SER A 175 13.80 2.85 -25.35
CA SER A 175 13.13 4.15 -25.30
C SER A 175 12.36 4.40 -26.60
N LEU A 176 11.06 4.11 -26.60
CA LEU A 176 10.16 4.68 -27.58
C LEU A 176 9.99 6.13 -27.13
N ALA A 177 10.55 7.05 -27.90
CA ALA A 177 10.44 8.48 -27.66
C ALA A 177 8.95 8.84 -27.44
N GLY A 178 8.59 9.16 -26.19
CA GLY A 178 7.25 9.58 -25.81
C GLY A 178 6.60 8.87 -24.61
N GLU A 179 7.23 7.87 -23.98
CA GLU A 179 6.59 7.10 -22.91
C GLU A 179 6.55 7.82 -21.56
N HIS A 180 5.33 8.25 -21.21
CA HIS A 180 4.79 8.58 -19.87
C HIS A 180 5.71 9.39 -18.95
N GLN A 181 5.82 10.70 -19.21
CA GLN A 181 6.05 11.60 -18.09
C GLN A 181 4.85 11.54 -17.14
N ASP A 182 5.12 11.27 -15.86
CA ASP A 182 4.10 11.34 -14.82
C ASP A 182 3.34 12.67 -14.95
N ALA A 183 2.01 12.58 -15.01
CA ALA A 183 1.18 13.78 -15.12
C ALA A 183 1.46 14.72 -13.91
N PRO A 184 1.37 16.05 -14.06
CA PRO A 184 1.46 16.95 -12.93
C PRO A 184 0.50 16.53 -11.79
N GLY A 185 1.02 16.38 -10.58
CA GLY A 185 0.22 15.94 -9.42
C GLY A 185 0.06 14.42 -9.28
N TYR A 186 0.72 13.61 -10.11
CA TYR A 186 0.69 12.14 -10.06
C TYR A 186 1.03 11.58 -8.67
N TYR A 187 1.87 12.28 -7.90
CA TYR A 187 2.25 11.91 -6.54
C TYR A 187 1.51 12.67 -5.43
N ASP A 188 0.69 13.68 -5.76
CA ASP A 188 -0.01 14.50 -4.76
C ASP A 188 -1.34 13.83 -4.33
N PRO A 189 -1.46 13.40 -3.05
CA PRO A 189 -2.63 12.69 -2.53
C PRO A 189 -3.93 13.51 -2.53
N LYS A 190 -3.89 14.80 -2.91
CA LYS A 190 -5.10 15.62 -3.11
C LYS A 190 -5.86 15.27 -4.40
N TYR A 191 -5.19 14.68 -5.38
CA TYR A 191 -5.83 14.24 -6.62
C TYR A 191 -6.35 12.80 -6.47
N PRO A 192 -7.30 12.36 -7.31
CA PRO A 192 -7.71 10.95 -7.34
C PRO A 192 -6.52 10.00 -7.54
N VAL A 193 -6.64 8.77 -7.02
CA VAL A 193 -5.66 7.72 -7.28
C VAL A 193 -5.63 7.43 -8.79
N PRO A 194 -4.44 7.36 -9.42
CA PRO A 194 -4.33 7.01 -10.83
C PRO A 194 -5.01 5.66 -11.15
N THR A 195 -5.58 5.53 -12.35
CA THR A 195 -6.25 4.29 -12.80
C THR A 195 -5.31 3.29 -13.47
N LEU A 196 -4.07 3.70 -13.75
CA LEU A 196 -3.04 2.86 -14.36
C LEU A 196 -2.07 2.42 -13.26
N ASP A 197 -1.94 1.10 -13.08
CA ASP A 197 -0.81 0.53 -12.37
C ASP A 197 0.42 0.64 -13.29
N GLY A 198 1.58 0.97 -12.73
CA GLY A 198 2.82 1.25 -13.48
C GLY A 198 3.38 0.09 -14.31
N CYS A 199 2.63 -0.99 -14.50
CA CYS A 199 3.00 -2.17 -15.27
C CYS A 199 2.02 -2.40 -16.42
N PRO A 200 2.48 -2.34 -17.69
CA PRO A 200 1.63 -2.64 -18.84
C PRO A 200 1.19 -4.11 -18.80
N SER A 201 -0.07 -4.36 -19.17
CA SER A 201 -0.56 -5.73 -19.40
C SER A 201 0.17 -6.30 -20.62
N ASN A 202 0.92 -7.39 -20.45
CA ASN A 202 1.42 -8.19 -21.58
C ASN A 202 0.28 -8.89 -22.31
#